data_AF-A0A3A4R7Z8-F1
#
_entry.id   AF-A0A3A4R7Z8-F1
#
_cell.length_a   1.000
_cell.length_b   1.000
_cell.length_c   1.000
_cell.angle_alpha   90.00
_cell.angle_beta   90.00
_cell.angle_gamma   90.00
#
_symmetry.space_group_name_H-M   'P 1'
#
loop_
_entity.id
_entity.type
_entity.pdbx_description
1 polymer ?
#
loop_
_entity_poly.entity_id
_entity_poly.type
_entity_poly.pdbx_seq_one_letter_code
_entity_poly.pdbx_strand_id
1 'polypeptide(L)' 'LVLTLPAKDVFVSEMEHWHNDTFKIKFKDEYLPEGFVTFDFNSRGKVTAFKIDLPNPDFHFNDLYFEKID' A
#
# COMPACT_ATOMS: atom_id res chain seq x y z
N LEU A 1 -12.89 20.86 17.28
CA LEU A 1 -13.01 19.49 16.72
C LEU A 1 -11.63 19.08 16.26
N VAL A 2 -11.03 18.06 16.86
CA VAL A 2 -9.73 17.53 16.43
C VAL A 2 -9.99 16.13 15.90
N LEU A 3 -9.75 15.93 14.60
CA LEU A 3 -9.90 14.64 13.95
C LEU A 3 -8.57 13.90 14.05
N THR A 4 -8.43 13.02 15.03
CA THR A 4 -7.26 12.15 15.15
C THR A 4 -7.51 10.92 14.30
N LEU A 5 -6.83 10.80 13.17
CA LEU A 5 -6.89 9.60 12.33
C LEU A 5 -5.92 8.56 12.91
N PRO A 6 -6.38 7.37 13.33
CA PRO A 6 -5.51 6.30 13.86
C PRO A 6 -4.68 5.61 12.76
N ALA A 7 -4.38 6.34 11.67
CA ALA A 7 -3.90 5.77 10.43
C ALA A 7 -2.58 5.01 10.60
N LYS A 8 -1.71 5.47 11.51
CA LYS A 8 -0.43 4.81 11.81
C LYS A 8 -0.59 3.45 12.48
N ASP A 9 -1.67 3.23 13.21
CA ASP A 9 -1.89 1.99 13.96
C ASP A 9 -2.76 1.00 13.19
N VAL A 10 -3.60 1.49 12.28
CA VAL A 10 -4.60 0.70 11.53
C VAL A 10 -4.16 0.40 10.10
N PHE A 11 -3.67 1.40 9.35
CA PHE A 11 -3.18 1.23 7.98
C PHE A 11 -1.68 0.91 7.97
N VAL A 12 -1.30 -0.07 8.79
CA VAL A 12 0.06 -0.61 8.86
C VAL A 12 0.01 -2.12 8.61
N SER A 13 1.01 -2.63 7.90
CA SER A 13 1.13 -4.05 7.58
C SER A 13 2.60 -4.44 7.47
N GLU A 14 2.91 -5.68 7.84
CA GLU A 14 4.16 -6.31 7.43
C GLU A 14 4.04 -6.77 5.97
N MET A 15 5.11 -6.64 5.21
CA MET A 15 5.15 -7.01 3.80
C MET A 15 5.81 -8.38 3.63
N GLU A 16 5.08 -9.33 3.05
CA GLU A 16 5.60 -10.65 2.69
C GLU A 16 5.97 -10.64 1.20
N HIS A 17 7.18 -11.11 0.85
CA HIS A 17 7.59 -11.18 -0.56
C HIS A 17 6.69 -12.15 -1.34
N TRP A 18 6.24 -11.73 -2.51
CA TRP A 18 5.40 -12.55 -3.39
C TRP A 18 6.09 -12.86 -4.71
N HIS A 19 6.28 -11.85 -5.57
CA HIS A 19 6.88 -12.05 -6.89
C HIS A 19 7.47 -10.73 -7.42
N ASN A 20 8.72 -10.79 -7.90
CA ASN A 20 9.49 -9.61 -8.34
C ASN A 20 9.43 -8.51 -7.26
N ASP A 21 8.91 -7.34 -7.64
CA ASP A 21 8.77 -6.13 -6.82
C ASP A 21 7.40 -6.02 -6.13
N THR A 22 6.66 -7.14 -6.09
CA THR A 22 5.33 -7.22 -5.47
C THR A 22 5.37 -7.97 -4.15
N PHE A 23 4.71 -7.38 -3.16
CA PHE A 23 4.63 -7.87 -1.79
C PHE A 23 3.18 -8.00 -1.38
N LYS A 24 2.85 -9.09 -0.68
CA LYS A 24 1.55 -9.29 -0.07
C LYS A 24 1.46 -8.48 1.23
N ILE A 25 0.32 -7.87 1.46
CA ILE A 25 0.01 -7.12 2.68
C ILE A 25 -1.32 -7.57 3.28
N LYS A 26 -1.40 -7.44 4.60
CA LYS A 26 -2.62 -7.57 5.40
C LYS A 26 -2.64 -6.47 6.44
N PHE A 27 -3.52 -5.48 6.25
CA PHE A 27 -3.66 -4.40 7.21
C PHE A 27 -4.15 -4.94 8.56
N LYS A 28 -3.87 -4.21 9.63
CA LYS A 28 -4.43 -4.52 10.96
C LYS A 28 -5.94 -4.25 11.03
N ASP A 29 -6.47 -3.49 10.08
CA ASP A 29 -7.90 -3.30 9.89
C ASP A 29 -8.57 -4.62 9.46
N GLU A 30 -9.47 -5.15 10.28
CA GLU A 30 -10.16 -6.42 10.04
C GLU A 30 -11.13 -6.38 8.86
N TYR A 31 -11.52 -5.18 8.40
CA TYR A 31 -12.47 -5.00 7.29
C TYR A 31 -11.78 -4.92 5.93
N LEU A 32 -10.47 -4.67 5.91
CA LEU A 32 -9.70 -4.65 4.67
C LEU A 32 -9.26 -6.07 4.30
N PRO A 33 -9.41 -6.47 3.03
CA PRO A 33 -8.92 -7.76 2.58
C PRO A 33 -7.39 -7.78 2.59
N GLU A 34 -6.82 -8.93 2.24
CA GLU A 34 -5.41 -9.00 1.86
C GLU A 34 -5.23 -8.37 0.47
N GLY A 35 -4.08 -7.77 0.25
CA GLY A 35 -3.76 -7.09 -1.01
C GLY A 35 -2.30 -7.22 -1.40
N PHE A 36 -1.95 -6.53 -2.46
CA PHE A 36 -0.59 -6.48 -2.98
C PHE A 36 -0.11 -5.05 -3.12
N VAL A 37 1.16 -4.84 -2.79
CA VAL A 37 1.88 -3.59 -3.08
C VAL A 37 2.94 -3.91 -4.11
N THR A 38 2.97 -3.16 -5.21
CA THR A 38 4.02 -3.26 -6.23
C THR A 38 4.81 -1.96 -6.28
N PHE A 39 6.13 -2.06 -6.20
CA PHE A 39 7.04 -0.91 -6.24
C PHE A 39 7.60 -0.68 -7.63
N ASP A 40 7.73 0.60 -7.99
CA ASP A 40 8.42 1.04 -9.20
C ASP A 40 9.82 1.55 -8.83
N PHE A 41 10.77 1.32 -9.74
CA PHE A 41 12.17 1.71 -9.57
C PHE A 41 12.66 2.51 -10.77
N ASN A 42 13.55 3.46 -10.52
CA ASN A 42 14.32 4.09 -11.60
C ASN A 42 15.48 3.19 -12.07
N SER A 43 16.19 3.63 -13.12
CA SER A 43 17.33 2.93 -13.71
C SER A 43 18.51 2.67 -12.76
N ARG A 44 18.51 3.28 -11.57
CA ARG A 44 19.53 3.08 -10.52
C ARG A 44 19.04 2.15 -9.40
N GLY A 45 17.88 1.50 -9.58
CA GLY A 45 17.29 0.60 -8.58
C GLY A 45 16.79 1.33 -7.33
N LYS A 46 16.40 2.61 -7.45
CA LYS A 46 15.77 3.35 -6.33
C LYS A 46 14.27 3.38 -6.53
N VAL A 47 13.53 3.12 -5.44
CA VAL A 47 12.06 3.22 -5.41
C VAL A 47 11.63 4.64 -5.76
N THR A 48 10.72 4.77 -6.71
CA THR A 48 10.14 6.05 -7.15
C THR A 48 8.66 6.15 -6.86
N ALA A 49 7.94 5.03 -6.80
CA ALA A 49 6.52 5.01 -6.53
C ALA A 49 6.06 3.62 -6.08
N PHE A 50 4.80 3.52 -5.68
CA PHE A 50 4.12 2.24 -5.53
C PHE A 50 2.63 2.36 -5.85
N LYS A 51 2.01 1.21 -6.09
CA LYS A 51 0.56 1.03 -6.22
C LYS A 51 0.09 -0.07 -5.27
N ILE A 52 -1.19 -0.01 -4.90
CA ILE A 52 -1.82 -1.01 -4.05
C ILE A 52 -2.98 -1.64 -4.82
N ASP A 53 -2.94 -2.96 -5.00
CA ASP A 53 -4.08 -3.75 -5.46
C ASP A 53 -4.76 -4.36 -4.23
N LEU A 54 -5.90 -3.78 -3.87
CA LEU A 54 -6.71 -4.19 -2.72
C LEU A 54 -8.18 -4.16 -3.15
N PRO A 55 -8.79 -5.32 -3.48
CA PRO A 55 -10.16 -5.37 -3.95
C PRO A 55 -11.15 -5.08 -2.81
N ASN A 56 -11.47 -3.81 -2.58
CA ASN A 56 -12.41 -3.34 -1.57
C ASN A 56 -13.60 -2.61 -2.25
N PRO A 57 -14.87 -2.95 -1.94
CA PRO A 57 -16.04 -2.28 -2.51
C PRO A 57 -16.16 -0.79 -2.14
N ASP A 58 -15.57 -0.36 -1.02
CA ASP A 58 -15.72 0.99 -0.48
C ASP A 58 -14.62 1.95 -0.94
N PHE A 59 -13.44 1.42 -1.29
CA PHE A 59 -12.28 2.24 -1.66
C PHE A 59 -11.49 1.65 -2.83
N HIS A 60 -11.41 2.41 -3.91
CA HIS A 60 -10.74 2.01 -5.15
C HIS A 60 -9.24 2.35 -5.10
N PHE A 61 -8.45 1.53 -4.41
CA PHE A 61 -6.99 1.71 -4.34
C PHE A 61 -6.30 1.67 -5.72
N ASN A 62 -6.90 0.97 -6.68
CA ASN A 62 -6.41 0.84 -8.05
C ASN A 62 -6.37 2.17 -8.83
N ASP A 63 -7.12 3.19 -8.37
CA ASP A 63 -7.10 4.52 -8.97
C ASP A 63 -5.99 5.41 -8.41
N LEU A 64 -5.24 4.92 -7.43
CA LEU A 64 -4.17 5.66 -6.75
C LEU A 64 -2.78 5.22 -7.21
N TYR A 65 -1.93 6.20 -7.43
CA TYR A 65 -0.51 6.02 -7.68
C TYR A 65 0.27 6.90 -6.72
N PHE A 66 1.08 6.27 -5.86
CA PHE A 66 1.78 6.96 -4.79
C PHE A 66 3.21 7.28 -5.22
N GLU A 67 3.40 8.50 -5.70
CA GLU A 67 4.72 9.01 -6.07
C GLU A 67 5.53 9.38 -4.84
N LYS A 68 6.81 9.02 -4.84
CA LYS A 68 7.76 9.50 -3.84
C LYS A 68 8.02 10.99 -4.07
N ILE A 69 7.70 11.81 -3.07
CA ILE A 69 8.10 13.22 -3.04
C ILE A 69 9.53 13.31 -2.49
N ASP A 70 10.40 14.03 -3.20
CA ASP A 70 11.78 14.30 -2.80
C ASP A 70 11.91 15.38 -1.72
#